data_AF-L9YVX7-F1
#
_entry.id   AF-L9YVX7-F1
#
_cell.length_a   1.000
_cell.length_b   1.000
_cell.length_c   1.000
_cell.angle_alpha   90.00
_cell.angle_beta   90.00
_cell.angle_gamma   90.00
#
_symmetry.space_group_name_H-M   'P 1'
#
loop_
_entity.id
_entity.type
_entity.pdbx_description
1 polymer ?
#
loop_
_entity_poly.entity_id
_entity_poly.type
_entity_poly.pdbx_seq_one_letter_code
_entity_poly.pdbx_strand_id
1 'polypeptide(L)' 'MNDDATDRSEPSSEPAGTATIESYETEDGVVFYDAQNPLAWVETSRTLTLEDLA' A
#
# COMPACT_ATOMS: atom_id res chain seq x y z
N MET A 1 -12.60 2.72 -38.29
CA MET A 1 -12.17 1.34 -37.99
C MET A 1 -11.42 1.39 -36.68
N ASN A 2 -11.99 0.70 -35.69
CA ASN A 2 -11.59 0.44 -34.30
C ASN A 2 -10.73 1.44 -33.52
N ASP A 3 -11.40 2.13 -32.60
CA ASP A 3 -10.86 2.67 -31.34
C ASP A 3 -10.42 1.47 -30.48
N ASP A 4 -9.18 1.04 -30.63
CA ASP A 4 -8.56 0.05 -29.74
C ASP A 4 -7.75 0.81 -28.69
N ALA A 5 -8.50 1.49 -27.82
CA ALA A 5 -7.99 1.89 -26.53
C ALA A 5 -7.40 0.64 -25.88
N THR A 6 -6.07 0.58 -25.87
CA THR A 6 -5.35 -0.45 -25.16
C THR A 6 -5.72 -0.31 -23.69
N ASP A 7 -6.72 -1.06 -23.26
CA ASP A 7 -6.97 -1.41 -21.87
C ASP A 7 -5.76 -2.23 -21.42
N ARG A 8 -4.65 -1.53 -21.19
CA ARG A 8 -3.48 -2.07 -20.55
C ARG A 8 -3.72 -1.96 -19.06
N SER A 9 -4.78 -2.62 -18.61
CA SER A 9 -4.88 -3.05 -17.22
C SER A 9 -3.76 -4.08 -17.05
N GLU A 10 -2.55 -3.59 -16.78
CA GLU A 10 -1.48 -4.46 -16.28
C GLU A 10 -2.09 -5.20 -15.09
N PRO A 11 -1.98 -6.54 -15.02
CA PRO A 11 -2.42 -7.25 -13.84
C PRO A 11 -1.69 -6.59 -12.69
N SER A 12 -2.44 -5.95 -11.78
CA SER A 12 -1.91 -5.35 -10.57
C SER A 12 -1.45 -6.51 -9.69
N SER A 13 -0.35 -7.16 -10.07
CA SER A 13 0.34 -8.11 -9.23
C SER A 13 0.75 -7.32 -8.01
N GLU A 14 0.15 -7.67 -6.88
CA GLU A 14 0.54 -7.14 -5.59
C GLU A 14 2.06 -7.28 -5.48
N PRO A 15 2.80 -6.19 -5.20
CA PRO A 15 4.24 -6.26 -5.12
C PRO A 15 4.61 -7.31 -4.06
N ALA A 16 5.50 -8.24 -4.40
CA ALA A 16 5.83 -9.36 -3.53
C ALA A 16 6.28 -8.94 -2.10
N GLY A 17 6.78 -7.72 -1.96
CA GLY A 17 7.19 -7.12 -0.69
C GLY A 17 6.06 -6.60 0.20
N THR A 18 4.78 -6.62 -0.22
CA THR A 18 3.66 -6.23 0.66
C THR A 18 3.05 -7.40 1.44
N ALA A 19 3.39 -8.64 1.09
CA ALA A 19 2.83 -9.83 1.72
C ALA A 19 3.24 -10.00 3.19
N THR A 20 4.34 -9.37 3.61
CA THR A 20 4.92 -9.46 4.96
C THR A 20 4.76 -8.16 5.74
N ILE A 21 4.03 -7.17 5.20
CA ILE A 21 3.82 -5.89 5.84
C ILE A 21 2.75 -6.02 6.93
N GLU A 22 3.07 -5.52 8.11
CA GLU A 22 2.17 -5.41 9.24
C GLU A 22 2.09 -3.95 9.71
N SER A 23 1.08 -3.65 10.53
CA SER A 23 0.88 -2.30 11.09
C SER A 23 0.55 -2.33 12.57
N TYR A 24 1.01 -1.32 13.30
CA TYR A 24 0.57 -1.05 14.67
C TYR A 24 0.24 0.44 14.87
N GLU A 25 -0.64 0.69 15.83
CA GLU A 25 -1.08 2.03 16.21
C GLU A 25 -0.22 2.55 17.37
N THR A 26 0.14 3.83 17.30
CA THR A 26 0.81 4.58 18.37
C THR A 26 -0.01 5.83 18.70
N GLU A 27 0.39 6.55 19.75
CA GLU A 27 -0.22 7.83 20.10
C GLU A 27 -0.03 8.90 19.01
N ASP A 28 0.99 8.74 18.16
CA ASP A 28 1.38 9.69 17.10
C ASP A 28 0.91 9.28 15.69
N GLY A 29 0.41 8.06 15.49
CA GLY A 29 -0.06 7.61 14.17
C GLY A 29 -0.03 6.09 13.98
N VAL A 30 0.11 5.66 12.72
CA VAL A 30 0.21 4.24 12.34
C VAL A 30 1.56 4.00 11.69
N VAL A 31 2.24 2.95 12.11
CA VAL A 31 3.53 2.52 11.53
C VAL A 31 3.30 1.28 10.69
N PHE A 32 3.81 1.28 9.46
CA PHE A 32 3.87 0.11 8.59
C PHE A 32 5.30 -0.43 8.56
N TYR A 33 5.46 -1.73 8.76
CA TYR A 33 6.77 -2.37 8.79
C TYR A 33 6.74 -3.76 8.12
N ASP A 34 7.87 -4.18 7.56
CA ASP A 34 8.05 -5.54 7.05
C ASP A 34 8.50 -6.49 8.19
N ALA A 35 7.68 -7.48 8.53
CA ALA A 35 7.97 -8.43 9.60
C ALA A 35 9.16 -9.36 9.28
N GLN A 36 9.53 -9.51 8.00
CA GLN A 36 10.68 -10.29 7.54
C GLN A 36 11.91 -9.42 7.26
N ASN A 37 11.76 -8.10 7.23
CA ASN A 37 12.85 -7.15 7.09
C ASN A 37 12.66 -5.95 8.04
N PRO A 38 13.09 -6.07 9.32
CA PRO A 38 12.85 -5.05 10.36
C PRO A 38 13.45 -3.66 10.07
N LEU A 39 14.30 -3.52 9.05
CA LEU A 39 14.87 -2.25 8.62
C LEU A 39 14.04 -1.54 7.54
N ALA A 40 13.02 -2.18 6.99
CA ALA A 40 12.11 -1.62 6.00
C ALA A 40 10.80 -1.15 6.67
N TRP A 41 10.83 0.06 7.24
CA TRP A 41 9.66 0.71 7.87
C TRP A 41 9.37 2.08 7.26
N VAL A 42 8.10 2.45 7.27
CA VAL A 42 7.60 3.77 6.87
C VAL A 42 6.70 4.31 7.98
N GLU A 43 6.94 5.55 8.38
CA GLU A 43 6.15 6.27 9.39
C GLU A 43 5.43 7.45 8.72
N THR A 44 4.16 7.65 9.11
CA THR A 44 3.33 8.74 8.63
C THR A 44 2.62 9.41 9.79
N SER A 45 2.60 10.73 9.78
CA SER A 45 1.89 11.56 10.76
C SER A 45 0.38 11.63 10.52
N ARG A 46 -0.11 11.09 9.40
CA ARG A 46 -1.54 11.02 9.09
C ARG A 46 -1.87 9.79 8.26
N THR A 47 -2.80 8.99 8.74
CA THR A 47 -3.45 7.91 7.99
C THR A 47 -4.83 8.35 7.53
N LEU A 48 -5.21 7.93 6.33
CA LEU A 48 -6.55 8.13 5.78
C LEU A 48 -7.17 6.76 5.54
N THR A 49 -8.43 6.59 5.93
CA THR A 49 -9.18 5.39 5.54
C THR A 49 -9.55 5.51 4.07
N LEU A 50 -9.64 4.39 3.36
CA LEU A 50 -10.01 4.38 1.94
C LEU A 50 -11.42 4.97 1.72
N GLU A 51 -12.28 4.87 2.73
CA GLU A 51 -13.63 5.42 2.77
C GLU A 51 -13.65 6.96 2.79
N ASP A 52 -12.61 7.60 3.36
CA ASP A 52 -12.47 9.06 3.44
C ASP A 52 -12.09 9.70 2.09
N LEU A 53 -11.65 8.89 1.13
CA LEU A 53 -11.20 9.32 -0.21
C LEU A 53 -12.24 9.07 -1.32
N ALA A 54 -13.44 8.57 -0.98
CA ALA A 54 -14.51 8.23 -1.93
C ALA A 54 -15.46 9.39 -2.24
#